data_AF-A0A8J3WFZ7-F1
#
_entry.id   AF-A0A8J3WFZ7-F1
#
_cell.length_a   1.000
_cell.length_b   1.000
_cell.length_c   1.000
_cell.angle_alpha   90.00
_cell.angle_beta   90.00
_cell.angle_gamma   90.00
#
_symmetry.space_group_name_H-M   'P 1'
#
loop_
_entity.id
_entity.type
_entity.pdbx_description
1 polymer ?
#
loop_
_entity_poly.entity_id
_entity_poly.type
_entity_poly.pdbx_seq_one_letter_code
_entity_poly.pdbx_strand_id
1 'polypeptide(L)'
;MGMSPRNIRAHQSRGLLQPPLRRGRVAVYDSGHVRRLEAIKALQRQGYNLAAIEVFLGLRADQDHDALAELVRQLGTARPAILRTLLAHGLVARDGPVLRVLRPKPLRAALGLRDYGLSPLAALQLLAELLDTVSGLAAQLMSDVERRATVLRDPAAAPPPLLAPEDFGLLLAEALRTVTETTARDLVS
;
A
#
# COMPACT_ATOMS: atom_id res chain seq x y z
N MET A 1 21.43 18.60 -15.24
CA MET A 1 19.95 18.55 -15.32
C MET A 1 19.44 19.30 -16.55
N GLY A 2 19.21 18.63 -17.69
CA GLY A 2 18.75 19.29 -18.93
C GLY A 2 17.23 19.58 -18.99
N MET A 3 16.65 20.24 -17.98
CA MET A 3 15.23 20.64 -17.98
C MET A 3 15.14 22.12 -17.68
N SER A 4 14.40 22.88 -18.49
CA SER A 4 14.29 24.32 -18.31
C SER A 4 13.46 24.66 -17.06
N PRO A 5 13.71 25.82 -16.41
CA PRO A 5 12.88 26.31 -15.29
C PRO A 5 11.39 26.44 -15.66
N ARG A 6 11.08 26.67 -16.94
CA ARG A 6 9.70 26.69 -17.47
C ARG A 6 9.05 25.31 -17.41
N ASN A 7 9.76 24.25 -17.79
CA ASN A 7 9.24 22.88 -17.70
C ASN A 7 9.06 22.44 -16.25
N ILE A 8 10.01 22.80 -15.38
CA ILE A 8 9.89 22.52 -13.93
C ILE A 8 8.64 23.20 -13.36
N ARG A 9 8.39 24.48 -13.69
CA ARG A 9 7.17 25.19 -13.28
C ARG A 9 5.90 24.59 -13.88
N ALA A 10 5.93 24.13 -15.13
CA ALA A 10 4.79 23.47 -15.77
C ALA A 10 4.46 22.12 -15.10
N HIS A 11 5.47 21.39 -14.62
CA HIS A 11 5.27 20.20 -13.81
C HIS A 11 4.73 20.55 -12.41
N GLN A 12 5.23 21.59 -11.76
CA GLN A 12 4.70 22.08 -10.49
C GLN A 12 3.23 22.50 -10.59
N SER A 13 2.87 23.28 -11.62
CA SER A 13 1.49 23.74 -11.82
C SER A 13 0.51 22.61 -12.09
N ARG A 14 1.01 21.45 -12.54
CA ARG A 14 0.24 20.22 -12.77
C ARG A 14 0.32 19.24 -11.60
N GLY A 15 0.98 19.62 -10.49
CA GLY A 15 1.16 18.75 -9.33
C GLY A 15 2.11 17.57 -9.57
N LEU A 16 2.93 17.60 -10.62
CA LEU A 16 3.93 16.56 -10.94
C LEU A 16 5.21 16.65 -10.11
N LEU A 17 5.41 17.78 -9.45
CA LEU A 17 6.56 18.07 -8.61
C LEU A 17 6.06 18.85 -7.40
N GLN A 18 6.47 18.45 -6.19
CA GLN A 18 6.12 19.18 -4.98
C GLN A 18 6.64 20.63 -5.04
N PRO A 19 5.97 21.58 -4.36
CA PRO A 19 6.47 22.94 -4.25
C PRO A 19 7.86 22.94 -3.60
N PRO A 20 8.85 23.66 -4.17
CA PRO A 20 10.19 23.70 -3.62
C PRO A 20 10.19 24.49 -2.32
N LEU A 21 11.10 24.14 -1.42
CA LEU A 21 11.37 24.93 -0.22
C LEU A 21 11.88 26.31 -0.65
N ARG A 22 11.27 27.38 -0.15
CA ARG A 22 11.71 28.74 -0.43
C ARG A 22 12.71 29.19 0.62
N ARG A 23 13.93 29.51 0.18
CA ARG A 23 14.94 30.16 1.00
C ARG A 23 15.16 31.57 0.44
N GLY A 24 14.42 32.54 0.99
CA GLY A 24 14.34 33.89 0.45
C GLY A 24 13.66 33.93 -0.94
N ARG A 25 14.35 34.49 -1.94
CA ARG A 25 13.86 34.55 -3.35
C ARG A 25 14.27 33.33 -4.19
N VAL A 26 14.92 32.34 -3.59
CA VAL A 26 15.44 31.17 -4.30
C VAL A 26 14.60 29.93 -3.97
N ALA A 27 14.18 29.23 -5.00
CA ALA A 27 13.56 27.91 -4.89
C ALA A 27 14.66 26.85 -4.71
N VAL A 28 14.61 26.11 -3.60
CA VAL A 28 15.54 25.03 -3.29
C VAL A 28 14.88 23.69 -3.61
N TYR A 29 15.50 22.94 -4.51
CA TYR A 29 15.12 21.59 -4.88
C TYR A 29 16.01 20.60 -4.16
N ASP A 30 15.42 19.71 -3.38
CA ASP A 30 16.15 18.64 -2.69
C ASP A 30 16.35 17.39 -3.57
N SER A 31 16.97 16.36 -3.00
CA SER A 31 17.21 15.09 -3.70
C SER A 31 15.92 14.37 -4.11
N GLY A 32 14.80 14.60 -3.42
CA GLY A 32 13.49 14.08 -3.78
C GLY A 32 12.96 14.70 -5.07
N HIS A 33 13.09 16.03 -5.20
CA HIS A 33 12.75 16.74 -6.43
C HIS A 33 13.57 16.25 -7.62
N VAL A 34 14.86 16.03 -7.41
CA VAL A 34 15.78 15.56 -8.46
C VAL A 34 15.38 14.17 -8.97
N ARG A 35 15.23 13.18 -8.07
CA ARG A 35 14.81 11.82 -8.43
C ARG A 35 13.48 11.81 -9.20
N ARG A 36 12.56 12.70 -8.80
CA ARG A 36 11.24 12.82 -9.42
C ARG A 36 11.31 13.38 -10.84
N LEU A 37 12.12 14.42 -11.06
CA LEU A 37 12.36 14.98 -12.39
C LEU A 37 13.04 13.97 -13.33
N GLU A 38 13.93 13.13 -12.80
CA GLU A 38 14.56 12.03 -13.55
C GLU A 38 13.57 10.94 -13.94
N ALA A 39 12.66 10.57 -13.03
CA ALA A 39 11.59 9.60 -13.31
C ALA A 39 10.61 10.12 -14.38
N ILE A 40 10.19 11.38 -14.29
CA ILE A 40 9.35 12.03 -15.32
C ILE A 40 10.05 11.95 -16.68
N LYS A 41 11.35 12.28 -16.74
CA LYS A 41 12.13 12.22 -17.97
C LYS A 41 12.29 10.79 -18.52
N ALA A 42 12.45 9.80 -17.67
CA ALA A 42 12.55 8.41 -18.09
C ALA A 42 11.25 7.95 -18.75
N LEU A 43 10.10 8.24 -18.14
CA LEU A 43 8.78 7.88 -18.65
C LEU A 43 8.42 8.66 -19.93
N GLN A 44 8.76 9.95 -20.01
CA GLN A 44 8.58 10.73 -21.24
C GLN A 44 9.38 10.17 -22.41
N ARG A 45 10.63 9.72 -22.16
CA ARG A 45 11.47 9.06 -23.19
C ARG A 45 10.89 7.73 -23.66
N GLN A 46 10.09 7.07 -22.83
CA GLN A 46 9.36 5.85 -23.18
C GLN A 46 8.03 6.13 -23.91
N GLY A 47 7.70 7.40 -24.18
CA GLY A 47 6.51 7.79 -24.95
C GLY A 47 5.25 8.00 -24.12
N TYR A 48 5.33 7.92 -22.78
CA TYR A 48 4.17 8.19 -21.93
C TYR A 48 3.80 9.67 -21.95
N ASN A 49 2.51 9.95 -22.11
CA ASN A 49 1.98 11.30 -21.97
C ASN A 49 1.94 11.73 -20.49
N LEU A 50 1.80 13.03 -20.25
CA LEU A 50 1.83 13.58 -18.88
C LEU A 50 0.72 13.02 -17.97
N ALA A 51 -0.46 12.74 -18.52
CA ALA A 51 -1.58 12.18 -17.73
C ALA A 51 -1.28 10.76 -17.24
N ALA A 52 -0.67 9.91 -18.07
CA ALA A 52 -0.22 8.58 -17.66
C ALA A 52 0.89 8.67 -16.60
N ILE A 53 1.82 9.62 -16.77
CA ILE A 53 2.92 9.86 -15.83
C ILE A 53 2.41 10.31 -14.45
N GLU A 54 1.36 11.15 -14.41
CA GLU A 54 0.71 11.58 -13.16
C GLU A 54 0.17 10.39 -12.35
N VAL A 55 -0.40 9.40 -13.03
CA VAL A 55 -0.89 8.15 -12.43
C VAL A 55 0.29 7.27 -11.97
N PHE A 56 1.29 7.05 -12.83
CA PHE A 56 2.44 6.19 -12.53
C PHE A 56 3.28 6.69 -11.36
N LEU A 57 3.45 8.01 -11.25
CA LEU A 57 4.27 8.62 -10.21
C LEU A 57 3.48 8.90 -8.92
N GLY A 58 2.16 8.72 -8.92
CA GLY A 58 1.34 8.74 -7.71
C GLY A 58 1.36 10.06 -6.93
N LEU A 59 1.38 11.24 -7.56
CA LEU A 59 1.35 12.52 -6.80
C LEU A 59 0.02 12.85 -6.17
N ARG A 60 -1.07 12.34 -6.74
CA ARG A 60 -2.34 12.27 -6.01
C ARG A 60 -2.14 11.52 -4.69
N ALA A 61 -1.27 10.51 -4.64
CA ALA A 61 -1.04 9.71 -3.45
C ALA A 61 -0.45 10.50 -2.26
N ASP A 62 0.31 11.59 -2.45
CA ASP A 62 0.83 12.39 -1.32
C ASP A 62 -0.26 13.26 -0.69
N GLN A 63 -1.05 13.99 -1.51
CA GLN A 63 -2.21 14.76 -1.02
C GLN A 63 -3.32 13.83 -0.50
N ASP A 64 -3.53 12.70 -1.19
CA ASP A 64 -4.43 11.64 -0.74
C ASP A 64 -3.91 10.96 0.53
N HIS A 65 -2.61 11.02 0.86
CA HIS A 65 -2.07 10.46 2.11
C HIS A 65 -2.49 11.29 3.31
N ASP A 66 -2.36 12.61 3.22
CA ASP A 66 -2.77 13.53 4.29
C ASP A 66 -4.29 13.51 4.48
N ALA A 67 -5.04 13.53 3.38
CA ALA A 67 -6.50 13.39 3.42
C ALA A 67 -6.94 12.02 3.99
N LEU A 68 -6.23 10.94 3.64
CA LEU A 68 -6.49 9.61 4.17
C LEU A 68 -6.14 9.52 5.66
N ALA A 69 -5.04 10.13 6.10
CA ALA A 69 -4.64 10.17 7.51
C ALA A 69 -5.69 10.92 8.34
N GLU A 70 -6.19 12.06 7.83
CA GLU A 70 -7.26 12.82 8.46
C GLU A 70 -8.58 12.03 8.50
N LEU A 71 -8.93 11.32 7.43
CA LEU A 71 -10.11 10.47 7.38
C LEU A 71 -10.02 9.30 8.36
N VAL A 72 -8.85 8.67 8.49
CA VAL A 72 -8.58 7.62 9.49
C VAL A 72 -8.67 8.18 10.91
N ARG A 73 -8.24 9.43 11.13
CA ARG A 73 -8.38 10.11 12.42
C ARG A 73 -9.84 10.36 12.78
N GLN A 74 -10.65 10.84 11.83
CA GLN A 74 -12.09 11.01 11.99
C GLN A 74 -12.82 9.67 12.18
N LEU A 75 -12.37 8.62 11.49
CA LEU A 75 -12.89 7.25 11.67
C LEU A 75 -12.62 6.74 13.09
N GLY A 76 -11.44 7.01 13.62
CA GLY A 76 -11.07 6.60 14.97
C GLY A 76 -11.98 7.15 16.06
N THR A 77 -12.53 8.35 15.86
CA THR A 77 -13.51 8.94 16.79
C THR A 77 -14.92 8.43 16.53
N ALA A 78 -15.34 8.32 15.27
CA ALA A 78 -16.71 7.96 14.91
C ALA A 78 -17.02 6.46 15.03
N ARG A 79 -16.06 5.59 14.69
CA ARG A 79 -16.22 4.12 14.65
C ARG A 79 -14.94 3.40 15.09
N PRO A 80 -14.70 3.26 16.41
CA PRO A 80 -13.48 2.66 16.93
C PRO A 80 -13.31 1.17 16.56
N ALA A 81 -14.39 0.45 16.25
CA ALA A 81 -14.32 -0.95 15.81
C ALA A 81 -13.56 -1.10 14.48
N ILE A 82 -13.88 -0.28 13.48
CA ILE A 82 -13.21 -0.30 12.16
C ILE A 82 -11.73 0.05 12.34
N LEU A 83 -11.42 1.07 13.15
CA LEU A 83 -10.04 1.44 13.43
C LEU A 83 -9.25 0.28 14.05
N ARG A 84 -9.84 -0.48 14.99
CA ARG A 84 -9.18 -1.65 15.61
C ARG A 84 -8.83 -2.70 14.57
N THR A 85 -9.73 -3.01 13.64
CA THR A 85 -9.45 -3.94 12.54
C THR A 85 -8.31 -3.42 11.66
N LEU A 86 -8.33 -2.14 11.26
CA LEU A 86 -7.26 -1.56 10.44
C LEU A 86 -5.90 -1.54 11.16
N LEU A 87 -5.88 -1.37 12.48
CA LEU A 87 -4.68 -1.49 13.31
C LEU A 87 -4.19 -2.94 13.39
N ALA A 88 -5.10 -3.89 13.63
CA ALA A 88 -4.79 -5.31 13.74
C ALA A 88 -4.13 -5.87 12.47
N HIS A 89 -4.60 -5.41 11.30
CA HIS A 89 -4.05 -5.81 10.00
C HIS A 89 -2.88 -4.93 9.51
N GLY A 90 -2.42 -3.97 10.33
CA GLY A 90 -1.25 -3.15 10.02
C GLY A 90 -1.45 -2.15 8.86
N LEU A 91 -2.70 -1.80 8.52
CA LEU A 91 -2.98 -0.74 7.55
C LEU A 91 -2.72 0.64 8.15
N VAL A 92 -3.00 0.76 9.44
CA VAL A 92 -2.78 1.94 10.26
C VAL A 92 -1.89 1.54 11.44
N ALA A 93 -1.07 2.46 11.92
CA ALA A 93 -0.35 2.35 13.18
C ALA A 93 -0.72 3.50 14.09
N ARG A 94 -0.59 3.27 15.38
CA ARG A 94 -0.78 4.29 16.40
C ARG A 94 0.55 4.60 17.07
N ASP A 95 0.97 5.86 16.99
CA ASP A 95 2.16 6.42 17.60
C ASP A 95 1.71 7.43 18.67
N GLY A 96 1.43 6.91 19.87
CA GLY A 96 0.80 7.67 20.95
C GLY A 96 -0.59 8.22 20.56
N PRO A 97 -0.80 9.54 20.54
CA PRO A 97 -2.06 10.15 20.11
C PRO A 97 -2.20 10.23 18.58
N VAL A 98 -1.13 10.01 17.82
CA VAL A 98 -1.11 10.19 16.36
C VAL A 98 -1.40 8.87 15.66
N LEU A 99 -2.32 8.88 14.70
CA LEU A 99 -2.55 7.77 13.79
C LEU A 99 -1.75 7.98 12.51
N ARG A 100 -1.08 6.92 12.04
CA ARG A 100 -0.27 6.92 10.81
C ARG A 100 -0.74 5.83 9.88
N VAL A 101 -0.86 6.13 8.59
CA VAL A 101 -1.18 5.12 7.57
C VAL A 101 0.11 4.42 7.17
N LEU A 102 0.17 3.09 7.35
CA LEU A 102 1.32 2.28 6.94
C LEU A 102 1.14 1.67 5.56
N ARG A 103 -0.09 1.25 5.24
CA ARG A 103 -0.44 0.61 3.96
C ARG A 103 -1.58 1.39 3.31
N PRO A 104 -1.27 2.42 2.51
CA PRO A 104 -2.27 3.30 1.94
C PRO A 104 -3.00 2.70 0.72
N LYS A 105 -2.38 1.73 0.02
CA LYS A 105 -2.96 1.17 -1.21
C LYS A 105 -4.34 0.51 -0.99
N PRO A 106 -4.54 -0.39 0.00
CA PRO A 106 -5.86 -1.00 0.23
C PRO A 106 -6.91 0.02 0.64
N LEU A 107 -6.53 0.99 1.48
CA LEU A 107 -7.42 2.07 1.90
C LEU A 107 -7.86 2.93 0.71
N ARG A 108 -6.93 3.29 -0.19
CA ARG A 108 -7.27 4.04 -1.41
C ARG A 108 -8.13 3.23 -2.37
N ALA A 109 -7.85 1.95 -2.53
CA ALA A 109 -8.66 1.07 -3.36
C ALA A 109 -10.11 1.03 -2.86
N ALA A 110 -10.31 0.90 -1.53
CA ALA A 110 -11.62 0.99 -0.92
C ALA A 110 -12.26 2.38 -1.16
N LEU A 111 -11.53 3.48 -0.94
CA LEU A 111 -12.07 4.84 -1.18
C LEU A 111 -12.41 5.12 -2.66
N GLY A 112 -11.80 4.40 -3.60
CA GLY A 112 -12.16 4.42 -5.01
C GLY A 112 -13.56 3.86 -5.28
N LEU A 113 -14.11 3.05 -4.37
CA LEU A 113 -15.48 2.52 -4.48
C LEU A 113 -16.57 3.61 -4.43
N ARG A 114 -16.22 4.85 -4.10
CA ARG A 114 -17.11 6.01 -4.26
C ARG A 114 -17.60 6.17 -5.70
N ASP A 115 -16.80 5.76 -6.69
CA ASP A 115 -17.16 5.84 -8.11
C ASP A 115 -18.31 4.85 -8.43
N TYR A 116 -18.59 3.93 -7.50
CA TYR A 116 -19.74 3.01 -7.49
C TYR A 116 -20.84 3.42 -6.49
N GLY A 117 -20.80 4.66 -5.99
CA GLY A 117 -21.82 5.20 -5.08
C GLY A 117 -21.66 4.83 -3.60
N LEU A 118 -20.58 4.14 -3.22
CA LEU A 118 -20.34 3.79 -1.82
C LEU A 118 -19.76 4.97 -1.03
N SER A 119 -20.32 5.22 0.16
CA SER A 119 -19.73 6.21 1.07
C SER A 119 -18.33 5.77 1.53
N PRO A 120 -17.40 6.70 1.81
CA PRO A 120 -16.06 6.37 2.32
C PRO A 120 -16.10 5.43 3.53
N LEU A 121 -17.07 5.64 4.40
CA LEU A 121 -17.26 4.86 5.61
C LEU A 121 -17.74 3.43 5.32
N ALA A 122 -18.69 3.27 4.39
CA ALA A 122 -19.14 1.96 3.94
C ALA A 122 -18.03 1.18 3.23
N ALA A 123 -17.23 1.86 2.41
CA ALA A 123 -16.10 1.25 1.74
C ALA A 123 -15.01 0.75 2.72
N LEU A 124 -14.69 1.53 3.75
CA LEU A 124 -13.75 1.11 4.79
C LEU A 124 -14.29 0.01 5.70
N GLN A 125 -15.61 0.00 5.95
CA GLN A 125 -16.27 -1.09 6.64
C GLN A 125 -16.12 -2.41 5.85
N LEU A 126 -16.44 -2.39 4.55
CA LEU A 126 -16.29 -3.56 3.68
C LEU A 126 -14.83 -4.05 3.63
N LEU A 127 -13.88 -3.12 3.56
CA LEU A 127 -12.46 -3.48 3.61
C LEU A 127 -12.10 -4.17 4.93
N ALA A 128 -12.56 -3.65 6.07
CA ALA A 128 -12.30 -4.24 7.38
C ALA A 128 -12.91 -5.65 7.48
N GLU A 129 -14.16 -5.82 7.07
CA GLU A 129 -14.85 -7.13 7.05
C GLU A 129 -14.13 -8.14 6.15
N LEU A 130 -13.67 -7.71 4.98
CA LEU A 130 -12.90 -8.55 4.07
C LEU A 130 -11.57 -8.97 4.68
N LEU A 131 -10.84 -8.05 5.32
CA LEU A 131 -9.56 -8.34 5.97
C LEU A 131 -9.72 -9.35 7.11
N ASP A 132 -10.73 -9.19 7.96
CA ASP A 132 -11.02 -10.13 9.04
C ASP A 132 -11.38 -11.51 8.49
N THR A 133 -12.19 -11.56 7.43
CA THR A 133 -12.58 -12.82 6.78
C THR A 133 -11.38 -13.53 6.18
N VAL A 134 -10.56 -12.82 5.39
CA VAL A 134 -9.37 -13.39 4.74
C VAL A 134 -8.34 -13.83 5.78
N SER A 135 -8.14 -13.06 6.85
CA SER A 135 -7.22 -13.44 7.93
C SER A 135 -7.68 -14.71 8.65
N GLY A 136 -8.98 -14.84 8.93
CA GLY A 136 -9.55 -16.05 9.51
C GLY A 136 -9.35 -17.28 8.61
N LEU A 137 -9.63 -17.15 7.31
CA LEU A 137 -9.41 -18.23 6.33
C LEU A 137 -7.93 -18.60 6.21
N ALA A 138 -7.03 -17.62 6.18
CA ALA A 138 -5.59 -17.85 6.13
C ALA A 138 -5.11 -18.61 7.38
N ALA A 139 -5.57 -18.23 8.57
CA ALA A 139 -5.22 -18.91 9.81
C ALA A 139 -5.71 -20.37 9.85
N GLN A 140 -6.92 -20.62 9.32
CA GLN A 140 -7.45 -21.97 9.17
C GLN A 140 -6.60 -22.82 8.22
N LEU A 141 -6.29 -22.30 7.03
CA LEU A 141 -5.46 -22.98 6.05
C LEU A 141 -4.05 -23.28 6.60
N MET A 142 -3.43 -22.32 7.29
CA MET A 142 -2.13 -22.52 7.94
C MET A 142 -2.20 -23.65 8.97
N SER A 143 -3.22 -23.64 9.83
CA SER A 143 -3.42 -24.69 10.85
C SER A 143 -3.62 -26.07 10.22
N ASP A 144 -4.35 -26.15 9.11
CA ASP A 144 -4.59 -27.41 8.40
C ASP A 144 -3.32 -27.94 7.73
N VAL A 145 -2.54 -27.05 7.10
CA VAL A 145 -1.26 -27.41 6.47
C VAL A 145 -0.25 -27.87 7.52
N GLU A 146 -0.12 -27.17 8.65
CA GLU A 146 0.75 -27.58 9.76
C GLU A 146 0.37 -28.96 10.31
N ARG A 147 -0.94 -29.18 10.52
CA ARG A 147 -1.45 -30.49 10.97
C ARG A 147 -1.10 -31.59 9.97
N ARG A 148 -1.26 -31.33 8.67
CA ARG A 148 -0.95 -32.30 7.61
C ARG A 148 0.55 -32.56 7.50
N ALA A 149 1.38 -31.52 7.58
CA ALA A 149 2.83 -31.61 7.54
C ALA A 149 3.37 -32.47 8.70
N THR A 150 2.77 -32.34 9.89
CA THR A 150 3.13 -33.15 11.07
C THR A 150 2.89 -34.64 10.83
N VAL A 151 1.79 -35.01 10.18
CA VAL A 151 1.46 -36.41 9.85
C VAL A 151 2.37 -36.98 8.75
N LEU A 152 2.72 -36.15 7.76
CA LEU A 152 3.58 -36.57 6.63
C LEU A 152 5.07 -36.63 7.00
N ARG A 153 5.46 -36.14 8.18
CA ARG A 153 6.84 -36.14 8.63
C ARG A 153 7.29 -37.58 8.91
N ASP A 154 8.30 -38.05 8.20
CA ASP A 154 8.93 -39.34 8.46
C ASP A 154 9.69 -39.28 9.81
N PRO A 155 9.28 -40.06 10.83
CA PRO A 155 9.97 -40.07 12.12
C PRO A 155 11.36 -40.73 12.06
N ALA A 156 11.66 -41.50 11.01
CA ALA A 156 12.93 -42.21 10.83
C ALA A 156 13.95 -41.45 9.95
N ALA A 157 13.54 -40.38 9.26
CA ALA A 157 14.45 -39.52 8.52
C ALA A 157 15.38 -38.77 9.50
N ALA A 158 16.68 -38.73 9.19
CA ALA A 158 17.71 -38.02 9.98
C ALA A 158 17.21 -36.64 10.44
N PRO A 159 17.58 -36.17 11.64
CA PRO A 159 17.08 -34.90 12.16
C PRO A 159 17.31 -33.83 11.10
N PRO A 160 16.25 -33.18 10.60
CA PRO A 160 16.40 -32.22 9.52
C PRO A 160 17.34 -31.10 9.99
N PRO A 161 18.00 -30.35 9.08
CA PRO A 161 18.41 -29.01 9.47
C PRO A 161 17.17 -28.37 10.10
N LEU A 162 17.30 -27.87 11.32
CA LEU A 162 16.22 -27.19 12.02
C LEU A 162 15.86 -25.96 11.17
N LEU A 163 15.03 -26.12 10.13
CA LEU A 163 14.21 -25.02 9.66
C LEU A 163 13.44 -24.64 10.90
N ALA A 164 13.78 -23.48 11.44
CA ALA A 164 13.10 -23.03 12.63
C ALA A 164 11.61 -22.94 12.28
N PRO A 165 10.69 -23.16 13.23
CA PRO A 165 9.25 -23.11 12.95
C PRO A 165 8.83 -21.83 12.17
N GLU A 166 9.55 -20.73 12.37
CA GLU A 166 9.43 -19.50 11.58
C GLU A 166 9.66 -19.66 10.06
N ASP A 167 10.61 -20.49 9.62
CA ASP A 167 10.95 -20.66 8.21
C ASP A 167 9.83 -21.38 7.43
N PHE A 168 9.14 -22.33 8.09
CA PHE A 168 7.99 -23.01 7.49
C PHE A 168 6.82 -22.04 7.25
N GLY A 169 6.54 -21.17 8.23
CA GLY A 169 5.52 -20.14 8.09
C GLY A 169 5.82 -19.16 6.95
N LEU A 170 7.09 -18.78 6.77
CA LEU A 170 7.51 -17.90 5.68
C LEU A 170 7.31 -18.53 4.29
N LEU A 171 7.65 -19.81 4.13
CA LEU A 171 7.44 -20.52 2.87
C LEU A 171 5.96 -20.61 2.49
N LEU A 172 5.10 -20.88 3.47
CA LEU A 172 3.65 -20.93 3.25
C LEU A 172 3.06 -19.56 2.94
N ALA A 173 3.51 -18.51 3.65
CA ALA A 173 3.10 -17.14 3.35
C ALA A 173 3.47 -16.74 1.91
N GLU A 174 4.66 -17.13 1.44
CA GLU A 174 5.12 -16.88 0.08
C GLU A 174 4.30 -17.64 -0.98
N ALA A 175 3.93 -18.89 -0.71
CA ALA A 175 3.02 -19.65 -1.56
C ALA A 175 1.64 -18.99 -1.65
N LEU A 176 1.07 -18.57 -0.51
CA LEU A 176 -0.21 -17.85 -0.46
C LEU A 176 -0.14 -16.52 -1.22
N ARG A 177 0.95 -15.77 -1.08
CA ARG A 177 1.20 -14.53 -1.85
C ARG A 177 1.19 -14.81 -3.35
N THR A 178 1.86 -15.88 -3.78
CA THR A 178 1.92 -16.26 -5.20
C THR A 178 0.54 -16.59 -5.75
N VAL A 179 -0.27 -17.36 -5.02
CA VAL A 179 -1.64 -17.72 -5.42
C VAL A 179 -2.51 -16.47 -5.50
N THR A 180 -2.51 -15.64 -4.46
CA THR A 180 -3.33 -14.42 -4.42
C THR A 180 -2.98 -13.44 -5.54
N GLU A 181 -1.70 -13.24 -5.85
CA GLU A 181 -1.26 -12.41 -6.97
C GLU A 181 -1.62 -12.98 -8.34
N THR A 182 -1.72 -14.30 -8.46
CA THR A 182 -2.12 -14.97 -9.70
C THR A 182 -3.63 -14.83 -9.89
N THR A 183 -4.42 -15.20 -8.89
CA THR A 183 -5.89 -15.08 -8.93
C THR A 183 -6.34 -13.63 -9.12
N ALA A 184 -5.66 -12.65 -8.51
CA ALA A 184 -5.99 -11.24 -8.71
C ALA A 184 -5.76 -10.76 -10.15
N ARG A 185 -4.75 -11.30 -10.85
CA ARG A 185 -4.52 -10.98 -12.27
C ARG A 185 -5.63 -11.54 -13.14
N ASP A 186 -6.05 -12.77 -12.89
CA ASP A 186 -7.07 -13.46 -13.68
C ASP A 186 -8.48 -12.84 -13.52
N LEU A 187 -8.75 -12.17 -12.40
CA LEU A 187 -10.03 -11.47 -12.17
C LEU A 187 -10.15 -10.12 -12.90
N VAL A 188 -9.04 -9.56 -13.38
CA VAL A 188 -8.98 -8.22 -14.02
C VAL A 188 -8.79 -8.31 -15.53
N SER A 189 -8.41 -9.48 -16.05
CA SER A 189 -8.25 -9.82 -17.46
C SER A 189 -9.54 -10.30 -18.11
#